data_AF-A0A452RGZ0-F1
#
_entry.id   AF-A0A452RGZ0-F1
#
_cell.length_a   1.000
_cell.length_b   1.000
_cell.length_c   1.000
_cell.angle_alpha   90.00
_cell.angle_beta   90.00
_cell.angle_gamma   90.00
#
_symmetry.space_group_name_H-M   'P 1'
#
loop_
_entity.id
_entity.type
_entity.pdbx_description
1 polymer ?
#
loop_
_entity_poly.entity_id
_entity_poly.type
_entity_poly.pdbx_seq_one_letter_code
_entity_poly.pdbx_strand_id
1 'polypeptide(L)'
;MTFLKLLTASARQNFTYTCHQSAAWYDESSGSYDKALRFLGSNDEEMSYDNNPYIKALYDGCASRKGYEKTVIEINTPKIDQVPIVDVMINDFGDQNQKFGFEVGPVCFLG
;
A
#
# COMPACT_ATOMS: atom_id res chain seq x y z
N MET A 1 -11.71 2.90 20.60
CA MET A 1 -12.24 2.28 19.37
C MET A 1 -12.13 0.75 19.48
N THR A 2 -12.88 0.14 20.39
CA THR A 2 -12.74 -1.29 20.75
C THR A 2 -13.97 -2.13 20.43
N PHE A 3 -15.15 -1.52 20.31
CA PHE A 3 -16.40 -2.25 20.06
C PHE A 3 -16.58 -2.74 18.62
N LEU A 4 -16.19 -1.94 17.62
CA LEU A 4 -16.26 -2.34 16.21
C LEU A 4 -15.39 -3.57 15.92
N LYS A 5 -14.32 -3.81 16.70
CA LYS A 5 -13.41 -4.94 16.51
C LYS A 5 -14.00 -6.31 16.89
N LEU A 6 -15.08 -6.37 17.66
CA LEU A 6 -15.62 -7.65 18.17
C LEU A 6 -16.65 -8.31 17.24
N LEU A 7 -17.14 -7.62 16.21
CA LEU A 7 -18.21 -8.11 15.32
C LEU A 7 -17.85 -8.08 13.82
N THR A 8 -16.62 -7.69 13.46
CA THR A 8 -16.20 -7.55 12.07
C THR A 8 -15.32 -8.71 11.62
N ALA A 9 -15.71 -9.34 10.52
CA ALA A 9 -15.02 -10.48 9.91
C ALA A 9 -13.82 -10.05 9.04
N SER A 10 -13.85 -8.84 8.49
CA SER A 10 -12.75 -8.29 7.68
C SER A 10 -12.75 -6.77 7.66
N ALA A 11 -11.64 -6.20 7.21
CA ALA A 11 -11.52 -4.77 6.96
C ALA A 11 -10.83 -4.50 5.62
N ARG A 12 -11.27 -3.43 4.96
CA ARG A 12 -10.76 -2.97 3.67
C ARG A 12 -10.27 -1.54 3.77
N GLN A 13 -9.06 -1.28 3.27
CA GLN A 13 -8.52 0.07 3.12
C GLN A 13 -7.81 0.18 1.78
N ASN A 14 -8.01 1.30 1.09
CA ASN A 14 -7.29 1.60 -0.14
C ASN A 14 -6.23 2.67 0.13
N PHE A 15 -5.10 2.56 -0.56
CA PHE A 15 -4.03 3.53 -0.54
C PHE A 15 -3.64 3.86 -1.98
N THR A 16 -3.68 5.14 -2.33
CA THR A 16 -3.28 5.59 -3.67
C THR A 16 -1.93 6.26 -3.59
N TYR A 17 -0.95 5.71 -4.29
CA TYR A 17 0.36 6.32 -4.48
C TYR A 17 0.40 7.00 -5.85
N THR A 18 0.69 8.29 -5.88
CA THR A 18 0.97 9.03 -7.11
C THR A 18 2.48 9.10 -7.28
N CYS A 19 2.98 8.65 -8.42
CA CYS A 19 4.40 8.54 -8.71
C CYS A 19 4.82 9.43 -9.88
N HIS A 20 6.05 9.91 -9.83
CA HIS A 20 6.78 10.44 -10.97
C HIS A 20 8.17 9.81 -11.02
N GLN A 21 8.45 9.04 -12.07
CA GLN A 21 9.71 8.30 -12.23
C GLN A 21 10.07 7.38 -11.04
N SER A 22 9.06 6.80 -10.40
CA SER A 22 9.22 5.95 -9.20
C SER A 22 8.31 4.72 -9.32
N ALA A 23 8.82 3.57 -8.89
CA ALA A 23 8.06 2.32 -8.79
C ALA A 23 7.38 2.21 -7.42
N ALA A 24 6.17 1.66 -7.40
CA ALA A 24 5.35 1.56 -6.18
C ALA A 24 5.02 0.12 -5.78
N TRP A 25 4.99 -0.80 -6.74
CA TRP A 25 4.61 -2.18 -6.48
C TRP A 25 5.50 -3.13 -7.27
N TYR A 26 5.20 -3.35 -8.54
CA TYR A 26 6.10 -4.05 -9.44
C TYR A 26 7.10 -3.06 -10.05
N ASP A 27 8.36 -3.46 -10.24
CA ASP A 27 9.33 -2.71 -11.06
C ASP A 27 9.58 -3.48 -12.36
N GLU A 28 9.13 -2.92 -13.49
CA GLU A 28 9.29 -3.53 -14.81
C GLU A 28 10.77 -3.58 -15.26
N SER A 29 11.60 -2.67 -14.75
CA SER A 29 13.03 -2.61 -15.11
C SER A 29 13.87 -3.71 -14.46
N SER A 30 13.55 -4.09 -13.22
CA SER A 30 14.21 -5.20 -12.52
C SER A 30 13.43 -6.52 -12.62
N GLY A 31 12.15 -6.46 -12.99
CA GLY A 31 11.24 -7.60 -13.00
C GLY A 31 10.90 -8.12 -11.60
N SER A 32 11.02 -7.28 -10.56
CA SER A 32 10.89 -7.68 -9.15
C SER A 32 9.95 -6.78 -8.35
N TYR A 33 9.66 -7.19 -7.11
CA TYR A 33 8.84 -6.45 -6.14
C TYR A 33 9.70 -5.87 -4.99
N ASP A 34 11.02 -5.82 -5.15
CA ASP A 34 11.95 -5.37 -4.09
C ASP A 34 11.71 -3.90 -3.69
N LYS A 35 11.12 -3.14 -4.61
CA LYS A 35 10.76 -1.73 -4.46
C LYS A 35 9.30 -1.49 -4.10
N ALA A 36 8.54 -2.55 -3.81
CA ALA A 36 7.15 -2.43 -3.42
C ALA A 36 7.02 -1.57 -2.16
N LEU A 37 5.93 -0.80 -2.08
CA LEU A 37 5.57 -0.03 -0.90
C LEU A 37 5.40 -0.96 0.32
N ARG A 38 5.87 -0.50 1.47
CA ARG A 38 5.60 -1.14 2.76
C ARG A 38 4.72 -0.26 3.61
N PHE A 39 3.78 -0.86 4.31
CA PHE A 39 2.81 -0.19 5.16
C PHE A 39 3.03 -0.61 6.60
N LEU A 40 2.95 0.32 7.53
CA LEU A 40 2.89 0.02 8.95
C LEU A 40 1.42 -0.01 9.38
N GLY A 41 1.00 -1.13 9.95
CA GLY A 41 -0.35 -1.29 10.50
C GLY A 41 -0.50 -0.71 11.90
N SER A 42 -1.74 -0.56 12.37
CA SER A 42 -2.01 -0.04 13.73
C SER A 42 -1.60 -0.98 14.87
N ASN A 43 -1.21 -2.21 14.52
CA ASN A 43 -0.67 -3.24 15.42
C ASN A 43 0.87 -3.33 15.36
N ASP A 44 1.54 -2.34 14.79
CA ASP A 44 3.00 -2.29 14.56
C ASP A 44 3.53 -3.38 13.62
N GLU A 45 2.65 -4.09 12.89
CA GLU A 45 3.04 -5.06 11.88
C GLU A 45 3.34 -4.35 10.56
N GLU A 46 4.53 -4.60 10.01
CA GLU A 46 4.87 -4.17 8.65
C GLU A 46 4.23 -5.10 7.62
N MET A 47 3.59 -4.51 6.61
CA MET A 47 2.87 -5.24 5.57
C MET A 47 3.32 -4.78 4.18
N SER A 48 3.59 -5.74 3.31
CA SER A 48 4.14 -5.55 1.96
C SER A 48 3.70 -6.72 1.07
N TYR A 49 4.13 -6.72 -0.20
CA TYR A 49 3.89 -7.80 -1.16
C TYR A 49 4.37 -9.17 -0.67
N ASP A 50 5.52 -9.22 0.02
CA ASP A 50 6.24 -10.43 0.37
C ASP A 50 5.72 -11.12 1.65
N ASN A 51 5.12 -10.37 2.56
CA ASN A 51 4.73 -10.87 3.88
C ASN A 51 3.22 -10.85 4.15
N ASN A 52 2.42 -10.19 3.31
CA ASN A 52 0.98 -10.07 3.52
C ASN A 52 0.16 -10.41 2.26
N PRO A 53 -0.51 -11.58 2.19
CA PRO A 53 -1.28 -12.00 1.02
C PRO A 53 -2.58 -11.19 0.81
N TYR A 54 -2.95 -10.37 1.80
CA TYR A 54 -4.14 -9.53 1.78
C TYR A 54 -3.90 -8.16 1.12
N ILE A 55 -2.65 -7.85 0.75
CA ILE A 55 -2.28 -6.62 0.04
C ILE A 55 -2.14 -6.91 -1.45
N LYS A 56 -2.85 -6.14 -2.27
CA LYS A 56 -2.84 -6.27 -3.73
C LYS A 56 -2.89 -4.92 -4.40
N ALA A 57 -2.21 -4.79 -5.54
CA ALA A 57 -2.43 -3.65 -6.42
C ALA A 57 -3.70 -3.86 -7.24
N LEU A 58 -4.68 -2.97 -7.07
CA LEU A 58 -5.86 -2.88 -7.96
C LEU A 58 -5.50 -2.22 -9.29
N TYR A 59 -4.52 -1.31 -9.26
CA TYR A 59 -3.99 -0.64 -10.42
C TYR A 59 -2.52 -0.34 -10.18
N ASP A 60 -1.64 -0.64 -11.13
CA ASP A 60 -0.21 -0.35 -11.03
C ASP A 60 0.30 0.26 -12.33
N GLY A 61 0.23 1.59 -12.45
CA GLY A 61 0.83 2.30 -13.57
C GLY A 61 2.25 2.80 -13.29
N CYS A 62 2.69 2.76 -12.02
CA CYS A 62 4.04 3.15 -11.62
C CYS A 62 5.13 2.14 -12.01
N ALA A 63 4.76 0.93 -12.45
CA ALA A 63 5.71 -0.14 -12.76
C ALA A 63 6.76 0.23 -13.81
N SER A 64 6.41 1.07 -14.78
CA SER A 64 7.31 1.48 -15.85
C SER A 64 8.28 2.61 -15.46
N ARG A 65 8.16 3.18 -14.25
CA ARG A 65 8.95 4.30 -13.74
C ARG A 65 9.02 5.49 -14.71
N LYS A 66 7.93 5.79 -15.43
CA LYS A 66 7.86 6.85 -16.46
C LYS A 66 6.72 7.82 -16.21
N GLY A 67 7.01 9.11 -16.41
CA GLY A 67 6.01 10.17 -16.36
C GLY A 67 5.31 10.25 -15.00
N TYR A 68 4.15 10.91 -14.97
CA TYR A 68 3.24 10.89 -13.82
C TYR A 68 2.25 9.76 -13.99
N GLU A 69 2.10 8.95 -12.95
CA GLU A 69 1.11 7.89 -12.92
C GLU A 69 0.71 7.59 -11.46
N LYS A 70 -0.16 6.60 -11.24
CA LYS A 70 -0.54 6.15 -9.91
C LYS A 70 -0.56 4.64 -9.77
N THR A 71 -0.47 4.20 -8.52
CA THR A 71 -0.71 2.82 -8.11
C THR A 71 -1.74 2.84 -6.99
N VAL A 72 -2.80 2.05 -7.13
CA VAL A 72 -3.84 1.89 -6.12
C VAL A 72 -3.65 0.54 -5.47
N ILE A 73 -3.30 0.56 -4.19
CA ILE A 73 -3.15 -0.62 -3.35
C ILE A 73 -4.43 -0.81 -2.53
N GLU A 74 -4.87 -2.05 -2.43
CA GLU A 74 -5.93 -2.49 -1.54
C GLU A 74 -5.36 -3.42 -0.48
N ILE A 75 -5.70 -3.14 0.77
CA ILE A 75 -5.51 -4.03 1.92
C ILE A 75 -6.88 -4.56 2.31
N ASN A 76 -7.12 -5.85 2.06
CA ASN A 76 -8.37 -6.53 2.40
C ASN A 76 -8.08 -7.73 3.31
N THR A 77 -8.02 -7.47 4.61
CA THR A 77 -7.51 -8.40 5.62
C THR A 77 -8.59 -8.84 6.59
N PRO A 78 -8.63 -10.13 7.01
CA PRO A 78 -9.43 -10.58 8.14
C PRO A 78 -8.85 -10.12 9.48
N LYS A 79 -7.57 -9.71 9.52
CA LYS A 79 -6.88 -9.19 10.70
C LYS A 79 -7.16 -7.69 10.84
N ILE A 80 -8.32 -7.36 11.37
CA ILE A 80 -8.80 -5.97 11.52
C ILE A 80 -7.91 -5.08 12.41
N ASP A 81 -7.02 -5.66 13.20
CA ASP A 81 -6.01 -4.97 14.01
C ASP A 81 -4.84 -4.42 13.18
N GLN A 82 -4.62 -4.94 11.97
CA GLN A 82 -3.61 -4.43 11.03
C GLN A 82 -3.98 -3.05 10.45
N VAL A 83 -5.26 -2.68 10.44
CA VAL A 83 -5.73 -1.39 9.90
C VAL A 83 -6.25 -0.48 11.03
N PRO A 84 -6.19 0.86 10.88
CA PRO A 84 -5.69 1.63 9.72
C PRO A 84 -4.18 1.52 9.50
N ILE A 85 -3.75 1.79 8.27
CA ILE A 85 -2.36 2.11 7.95
C ILE A 85 -1.97 3.38 8.74
N VAL A 86 -0.85 3.32 9.47
CA VAL A 86 -0.31 4.44 10.25
C VAL A 86 0.89 5.09 9.58
N ASP A 87 1.66 4.35 8.80
CA ASP A 87 2.83 4.85 8.08
C ASP A 87 3.04 4.09 6.76
N VAL A 88 3.83 4.69 5.87
CA VAL A 88 4.22 4.13 4.57
C VAL A 88 5.70 4.36 4.31
N MET A 89 6.41 3.29 3.97
CA MET A 89 7.80 3.33 3.53
C MET A 89 7.86 3.17 2.01
N ILE A 90 8.52 4.14 1.36
CA ILE A 90 8.71 4.19 -0.09
C ILE A 90 10.15 3.77 -0.40
N ASN A 91 10.33 2.64 -1.08
CA ASN A 91 11.64 2.06 -1.35
C ASN A 91 12.34 2.68 -2.59
N ASP A 92 11.60 3.02 -3.64
CA ASP A 92 12.15 3.61 -4.87
C ASP A 92 12.12 5.15 -4.84
N PHE A 93 12.74 5.74 -3.82
CA PHE A 93 12.87 7.19 -3.67
C PHE A 93 14.30 7.61 -3.27
N GLY A 94 14.85 8.61 -3.95
CA GLY A 94 16.17 9.19 -3.67
C GLY A 94 16.85 9.88 -4.86
N ASP A 95 16.36 9.64 -6.09
CA ASP A 95 16.92 10.24 -7.30
C ASP A 95 16.37 11.65 -7.56
N GLN A 96 17.15 12.50 -8.24
CA GLN A 96 16.85 13.95 -8.40
C GLN A 96 15.52 14.29 -9.11
N ASN A 97 14.96 13.37 -9.88
CA ASN A 97 13.75 13.60 -10.67
C ASN A 97 12.52 12.83 -10.15
N GLN A 98 12.65 12.17 -9.00
CA GLN A 98 11.56 11.43 -8.39
C GLN A 98 10.66 12.38 -7.61
N LYS A 99 9.34 12.20 -7.80
CA LYS A 99 8.33 12.86 -6.97
C LYS A 99 7.29 11.83 -6.60
N PHE A 100 6.72 12.01 -5.42
CA PHE A 100 5.60 11.20 -4.98
C PHE A 100 4.56 12.05 -4.28
N GLY A 101 3.35 11.51 -4.26
CA GLY A 101 2.27 11.94 -3.39
C GLY A 101 1.47 10.70 -3.01
N PHE A 102 0.66 10.80 -1.97
CA PHE A 102 -0.22 9.71 -1.61
C PHE A 102 -1.54 10.21 -1.04
N GLU A 103 -2.56 9.39 -1.20
CA GLU A 103 -3.89 9.59 -0.65
C GLU A 103 -4.25 8.34 0.16
N VAL A 104 -4.55 8.54 1.44
CA VAL A 104 -4.97 7.49 2.35
C VAL A 104 -6.48 7.39 2.30
N GLY A 105 -6.99 6.29 1.75
CA GLY A 105 -8.43 6.01 1.73
C GLY A 105 -8.97 5.65 3.12
N PRO A 106 -10.30 5.76 3.31
CA PRO A 106 -10.94 5.37 4.57
C PRO A 106 -10.81 3.86 4.82
N VAL A 107 -10.81 3.48 6.09
CA VAL A 107 -10.94 2.08 6.51
C VAL A 107 -12.42 1.72 6.60
N CYS A 108 -12.82 0.68 5.88
CA CYS A 108 -14.15 0.09 5.93
C CYS A 108 -14.09 -1.24 6.71
N PHE A 109 -14.79 -1.31 7.83
CA PHE A 109 -14.94 -2.57 8.57
C PHE A 109 -16.20 -3.30 8.10
N LEU A 110 -16.07 -4.57 7.73
CA LEU A 110 -17.13 -5.43 7.22
C LEU A 110 -17.48 -6.47 8.29
N GLY A 111 -18.75 -6.49 8.71
CA GLY A 111 -19.32 -7.44 9.67
C GLY A 111 -20.22 -8.47 9.01
#